data_AF-A0A3D2USA5-F1
#
_entry.id   AF-A0A3D2USA5-F1
#
_cell.length_a   1.000
_cell.length_b   1.000
_cell.length_c   1.000
_cell.angle_alpha   90.00
_cell.angle_beta   90.00
_cell.angle_gamma   90.00
#
_symmetry.space_group_name_H-M   'P 1'
#
loop_
_entity.id
_entity.type
_entity.pdbx_description
1 polymer ?
#
loop_
_entity_poly.entity_id
_entity_poly.type
_entity_poly.pdbx_seq_one_letter_code
_entity_poly.pdbx_strand_id
1 'polypeptide(L)' 'MAYTLDTKVGQILDDTNAVEILEKYAPGVSKNPMLALASGMTLKAILAMPQAKEAGITEEMVEKVLAEINAQKK' A
#
# COMPACT_ATOMS: atom_id res chain seq x y z
N MET A 1 13.69 -5.83 6.34
CA MET A 1 13.78 -5.14 5.02
C MET A 1 12.78 -4.01 5.01
N ALA A 2 13.20 -2.84 4.53
CA ALA A 2 12.32 -1.69 4.33
C ALA A 2 11.40 -1.94 3.12
N TYR A 3 10.14 -1.57 3.25
CA TYR A 3 9.20 -1.56 2.14
C TYR A 3 9.46 -0.35 1.23
N THR A 4 9.32 -0.56 -0.06
CA THR A 4 9.54 0.42 -1.13
C THR A 4 8.44 0.30 -2.19
N LEU A 5 8.45 1.16 -3.20
CA LEU A 5 7.50 1.08 -4.33
C LEU A 5 7.59 -0.25 -5.11
N ASP A 6 8.72 -0.95 -5.04
CA ASP A 6 8.90 -2.26 -5.66
C ASP A 6 8.41 -3.42 -4.78
N THR A 7 7.96 -3.13 -3.56
CA THR A 7 7.35 -4.13 -2.67
C THR A 7 5.99 -4.55 -3.22
N LYS A 8 5.69 -5.84 -3.11
CA LYS A 8 4.37 -6.37 -3.48
C LYS A 8 3.31 -5.95 -2.46
N VAL A 9 2.15 -5.57 -2.96
CA VAL A 9 0.99 -5.22 -2.13
C VAL A 9 0.67 -6.32 -1.12
N GLY A 10 0.71 -7.58 -1.54
CA GLY A 10 0.43 -8.72 -0.65
C GLY A 10 1.37 -8.77 0.56
N GLN A 11 2.65 -8.43 0.39
CA GLN A 11 3.60 -8.40 1.51
C GLN A 11 3.27 -7.32 2.54
N ILE A 12 2.64 -6.22 2.11
CA ILE A 12 2.18 -5.16 3.00
C ILE A 12 0.87 -5.56 3.66
N LEU A 13 -0.03 -6.23 2.94
CA LEU A 13 -1.30 -6.73 3.49
C LEU A 13 -1.11 -7.88 4.51
N ASP A 14 -0.05 -8.67 4.38
CA ASP A 14 0.31 -9.72 5.32
C ASP A 14 0.91 -9.16 6.64
N ASP A 15 1.30 -7.89 6.65
CA ASP A 15 1.89 -7.22 7.81
C ASP A 15 0.83 -6.43 8.57
N THR A 16 0.43 -6.93 9.75
CA THR A 16 -0.63 -6.32 10.56
C THR A 16 -0.34 -4.87 10.94
N ASN A 17 0.93 -4.51 11.17
CA ASN A 17 1.29 -3.13 11.48
C ASN A 17 1.11 -2.23 10.25
N ALA A 18 1.48 -2.74 9.08
CA ALA A 18 1.33 -2.01 7.83
C ALA A 18 -0.14 -1.82 7.46
N VAL A 19 -0.98 -2.84 7.68
CA VAL A 19 -2.43 -2.76 7.51
C VAL A 19 -3.04 -1.72 8.45
N GLU A 20 -2.62 -1.65 9.71
CA GLU A 20 -3.13 -0.64 10.65
C GLU A 20 -2.84 0.78 10.17
N ILE A 21 -1.64 1.04 9.65
CA ILE A 21 -1.27 2.34 9.09
C ILE A 21 -2.08 2.60 7.81
N LEU A 22 -2.19 1.63 6.91
CA LEU A 22 -2.99 1.75 5.69
C LEU A 22 -4.46 2.13 5.98
N GLU A 23 -5.07 1.53 7.00
CA GLU A 23 -6.44 1.84 7.42
C GLU A 23 -6.61 3.26 7.98
N LYS A 24 -5.54 3.86 8.55
CA LYS A 24 -5.56 5.28 8.98
C LYS A 24 -5.62 6.23 7.79
N TYR A 25 -4.93 5.90 6.70
CA TYR A 25 -4.89 6.72 5.49
C TYR A 25 -6.05 6.45 4.53
N ALA A 26 -6.47 5.20 4.43
CA ALA A 26 -7.54 4.75 3.56
C ALA A 26 -8.41 3.71 4.29
N PRO A 27 -9.46 4.16 5.00
CA PRO A 27 -10.33 3.25 5.73
C PRO A 27 -11.02 2.24 4.81
N GLY A 28 -10.96 0.95 5.16
CA GLY A 28 -11.53 -0.14 4.39
C GLY A 28 -10.67 -0.62 3.21
N VAL A 29 -9.48 -0.04 3.02
CA VAL A 29 -8.56 -0.41 1.92
C VAL A 29 -8.14 -1.87 2.03
N SER A 30 -7.80 -2.35 3.23
CA SER A 30 -7.37 -3.75 3.43
C SER A 30 -8.45 -4.79 3.10
N LYS A 31 -9.72 -4.37 3.10
CA LYS A 31 -10.89 -5.21 2.81
C LYS A 31 -11.38 -5.07 1.37
N ASN A 32 -10.75 -4.20 0.56
CA ASN A 32 -11.16 -3.99 -0.81
C ASN A 32 -10.81 -5.23 -1.68
N PRO A 33 -11.78 -5.86 -2.36
CA PRO A 33 -11.52 -7.00 -3.24
C PRO A 33 -10.48 -6.70 -4.33
N MET A 34 -10.40 -5.45 -4.79
CA MET A 34 -9.41 -5.03 -5.78
C MET A 34 -7.98 -5.10 -5.24
N LEU A 35 -7.78 -4.91 -3.93
CA LEU A 35 -6.47 -5.04 -3.29
C LEU A 35 -6.02 -6.49 -3.18
N ALA A 36 -6.95 -7.42 -2.98
CA ALA A 36 -6.66 -8.84 -3.06
C ALA A 36 -6.19 -9.25 -4.46
N LEU A 37 -6.80 -8.69 -5.52
CA LEU A 37 -6.36 -8.90 -6.91
C LEU A 37 -4.99 -8.26 -7.18
N ALA A 38 -4.73 -7.09 -6.57
CA ALA A 38 -3.46 -6.39 -6.64
C ALA A 38 -2.33 -7.03 -5.80
N SER A 39 -2.62 -8.01 -4.94
CA SER A 39 -1.67 -8.59 -3.99
C SER A 39 -0.38 -9.11 -4.64
N GLY A 40 -0.48 -9.65 -5.87
CA GLY A 40 0.66 -10.13 -6.66
C GLY A 40 1.51 -9.03 -7.32
N MET A 41 1.03 -7.78 -7.32
CA MET A 41 1.62 -6.65 -8.02
C MET A 41 2.43 -5.77 -7.07
N THR A 42 3.39 -5.01 -7.62
CA THR A 42 4.15 -4.02 -6.86
C THR A 42 3.36 -2.73 -6.70
N LEU A 43 3.62 -1.96 -5.64
CA LEU A 43 2.99 -0.66 -5.43
C LEU A 43 3.20 0.29 -6.63
N LYS A 44 4.38 0.25 -7.25
CA LYS A 44 4.70 0.99 -8.47
C LYS A 44 3.78 0.61 -9.64
N ALA A 45 3.49 -0.67 -9.80
CA ALA A 45 2.58 -1.14 -10.84
C ALA A 45 1.13 -0.69 -10.58
N ILE A 46 0.72 -0.64 -9.31
CA ILE A 46 -0.61 -0.11 -8.91
C ILE A 46 -0.72 1.38 -9.21
N LEU A 47 0.29 2.18 -8.86
CA LEU A 47 0.35 3.62 -9.16
C LEU A 47 0.27 3.91 -10.67
N ALA A 48 0.75 3.00 -11.51
CA ALA A 48 0.66 3.13 -12.97
C ALA A 48 -0.76 2.88 -13.51
N MET A 49 -1.66 2.29 -12.72
CA MET A 49 -3.03 1.99 -13.16
C MET A 49 -3.92 3.23 -13.17
N PRO A 50 -4.89 3.31 -14.09
CA PRO A 50 -5.90 4.37 -14.10
C PRO A 50 -6.70 4.42 -12.79
N GLN A 51 -7.04 3.25 -12.23
CA GLN A 51 -7.86 3.11 -11.03
C GLN A 51 -7.19 3.75 -9.79
N ALA A 52 -5.87 3.65 -9.67
CA ALA A 52 -5.13 4.28 -8.57
C ALA A 52 -5.22 5.81 -8.69
N LYS A 53 -5.12 6.35 -9.91
CA LYS A 53 -5.28 7.79 -10.17
C LYS A 53 -6.71 8.26 -9.92
N GLU A 54 -7.71 7.49 -10.33
CA GLU A 54 -9.12 7.77 -10.07
C GLU A 54 -9.46 7.74 -8.57
N ALA A 55 -8.80 6.87 -7.81
CA ALA A 55 -8.87 6.84 -6.35
C ALA A 55 -8.08 7.97 -5.68
N GLY A 56 -7.39 8.82 -6.44
CA GLY A 56 -6.57 9.91 -5.92
C GLY A 56 -5.27 9.45 -5.24
N ILE A 57 -4.83 8.20 -5.47
CA ILE A 57 -3.60 7.65 -4.91
C ILE A 57 -2.41 8.18 -5.70
N THR A 58 -1.54 8.95 -5.04
CA THR A 58 -0.31 9.48 -5.63
C THR A 58 0.92 8.77 -5.09
N GLU A 59 2.02 8.85 -5.85
CA GLU A 59 3.31 8.30 -5.42
C GLU A 59 3.76 8.89 -4.08
N GLU A 60 3.62 10.21 -3.90
CA GLU A 60 3.96 10.90 -2.66
C GLU A 60 3.17 10.37 -1.44
N MET A 61 1.87 10.07 -1.62
CA MET A 61 1.07 9.49 -0.54
C MET A 61 1.56 8.09 -0.19
N VAL A 62 1.86 7.26 -1.19
CA VAL A 62 2.38 5.91 -0.97
C VAL A 62 3.75 5.96 -0.28
N GLU A 63 4.65 6.85 -0.69
CA GLU A 63 5.95 7.03 -0.04
C GLU A 63 5.84 7.47 1.42
N LYS A 64 4.92 8.39 1.73
CA LYS A 64 4.63 8.80 3.12
C LYS A 64 4.16 7.63 3.97
N VAL A 65 3.22 6.83 3.47
CA VAL A 65 2.72 5.63 4.15
C VAL A 65 3.85 4.62 4.35
N LEU A 66 4.65 4.36 3.32
CA LEU A 66 5.80 3.45 3.40
C LEU A 66 6.83 3.91 4.44
N ALA A 67 7.12 5.21 4.51
CA ALA A 67 8.03 5.77 5.50
C ALA A 67 7.52 5.54 6.93
N GLU A 68 6.22 5.73 7.18
CA GLU A 68 5.62 5.48 8.49
C GLU A 68 5.65 3.99 8.85
N ILE A 69 5.31 3.10 7.90
CA ILE A 69 5.36 1.65 8.11
C ILE A 69 6.78 1.22 8.46
N ASN A 70 7.77 1.69 7.71
CA ASN A 70 9.18 1.38 7.94
C ASN A 70 9.69 1.93 9.28
N ALA A 71 9.20 3.09 9.73
CA ALA A 71 9.56 3.66 11.02
C ALA A 71 9.00 2.87 12.21
N GLN A 72 7.82 2.24 12.04
CA GLN A 72 7.20 1.39 13.06
C GLN A 72 7.72 -0.06 13.06
N LYS A 73 8.32 -0.51 11.95
CA LYS A 73 9.01 -1.80 11.83
C LYS A 73 10.33 -1.79 12.63
N LYS A 74 10.25 -1.95 13.96
CA LYS A 74 11.41 -2.21 14.83
C LYS A 74 11.67 -3.71 15.02
#